data_AF-A0A3D3ZUK7-F1
#
_entry.id   AF-A0A3D3ZUK7-F1
#
_cell.length_a   1.000
_cell.length_b   1.000
_cell.length_c   1.000
_cell.angle_alpha   90.00
_cell.angle_beta   90.00
_cell.angle_gamma   90.00
#
_symmetry.space_group_name_H-M   'P 1'
#
loop_
_entity.id
_entity.type
_entity.pdbx_description
1 polymer ?
#
loop_
_entity_poly.entity_id
_entity_poly.type
_entity_poly.pdbx_seq_one_letter_code
_entity_poly.pdbx_strand_id
1 'polypeptide(L)'
;MGHTATKRLTQHLIAAMRAHRSTGARPVITEAGRVLWRAFIALSRTRSYSSFGPNPISYQEIEAWCRLTRTPLAPHHIEILCALDQEWLRGGADGTPAPRSDLTAAAFDAAIG
;
A
#
# COMPACT_ATOMS: atom_id res chain seq x y z
N MET A 1 -7.23 20.29 14.24
CA MET A 1 -5.77 20.11 14.05
C MET A 1 -5.34 18.76 13.44
N GLY A 2 -6.19 17.71 13.38
CA GLY A 2 -5.79 16.38 12.88
C GLY A 2 -5.65 16.18 11.36
N HIS A 3 -6.35 16.96 10.53
CA HIS A 3 -6.37 16.77 9.07
C HIS A 3 -5.01 17.02 8.38
N THR A 4 -4.21 17.95 8.91
CA THR A 4 -2.89 18.27 8.36
C THR A 4 -1.87 17.16 8.61
N ALA A 5 -1.93 16.50 9.76
CA ALA A 5 -1.04 15.39 10.10
C ALA A 5 -1.31 14.17 9.21
N THR A 6 -2.59 13.81 9.04
CA THR A 6 -3.01 12.74 8.12
C THR A 6 -2.54 13.02 6.69
N LYS A 7 -2.76 14.23 6.18
CA LYS A 7 -2.31 14.61 4.83
C LYS A 7 -0.80 14.47 4.64
N ARG A 8 0.00 14.90 5.63
CA ARG A 8 1.46 14.74 5.60
C ARG A 8 1.87 13.27 5.59
N LEU A 9 1.20 12.42 6.37
CA LEU A 9 1.45 10.99 6.40
C LEU A 9 1.11 10.33 5.05
N THR A 10 -0.05 10.65 4.47
CA THR A 10 -0.44 10.17 3.13
C THR A 10 0.61 10.53 2.09
N GLN A 11 1.03 11.80 2.05
CA GLN A 11 2.03 12.28 1.11
C GLN A 11 3.39 11.60 1.30
N HIS A 12 3.80 11.36 2.55
CA HIS A 12 5.03 10.65 2.86
C HIS A 12 5.00 9.20 2.34
N LEU A 13 3.90 8.47 2.57
CA LEU A 13 3.76 7.09 2.10
C LEU A 13 3.71 6.99 0.57
N ILE A 14 3.00 7.90 -0.08
CA ILE A 14 2.99 8.00 -1.56
C ILE A 14 4.39 8.31 -2.10
N ALA A 15 5.12 9.24 -1.48
CA ALA A 15 6.48 9.56 -1.88
C ALA A 15 7.43 8.36 -1.71
N ALA A 16 7.32 7.63 -0.59
CA ALA A 16 8.09 6.41 -0.33
C ALA A 16 7.80 5.32 -1.38
N MET A 17 6.52 5.15 -1.77
CA MET A 17 6.12 4.22 -2.83
C MET A 17 6.72 4.59 -4.19
N ARG A 18 6.60 5.87 -4.59
CA ARG A 18 7.19 6.35 -5.85
C ARG A 18 8.70 6.16 -5.88
N ALA A 19 9.38 6.52 -4.79
CA ALA A 19 10.82 6.34 -4.65
C ALA A 19 11.24 4.88 -4.77
N HIS A 20 10.54 3.97 -4.08
CA HIS A 20 10.79 2.53 -4.16
C HIS A 20 10.63 2.01 -5.60
N ARG A 21 9.57 2.43 -6.28
CA ARG A 21 9.32 2.03 -7.68
C ARG A 21 10.40 2.54 -8.64
N SER A 22 10.84 3.79 -8.51
CA SER A 22 11.82 4.37 -9.42
C SER A 22 13.24 3.87 -9.19
N THR A 23 13.59 3.50 -7.96
CA THR A 23 14.98 3.19 -7.58
C THR A 23 15.22 1.74 -7.20
N GLY A 24 14.16 0.97 -6.94
CA GLY A 24 14.25 -0.35 -6.29
C GLY A 24 14.69 -0.29 -4.82
N ALA A 25 15.04 0.88 -4.29
CA ALA A 25 15.57 1.03 -2.94
C ALA A 25 14.49 0.84 -1.88
N ARG A 26 14.88 0.38 -0.69
CA ARG A 26 13.99 0.17 0.45
C ARG A 26 13.21 1.46 0.78
N PRO A 27 11.87 1.42 0.86
CA PRO A 27 11.09 2.60 1.20
C PRO A 27 11.40 3.04 2.62
N VAL A 28 11.70 4.33 2.80
CA VAL A 28 11.90 4.94 4.11
C VAL A 28 10.54 5.37 4.64
N ILE A 29 10.09 4.75 5.73
CA ILE A 29 8.74 4.90 6.25
C ILE A 29 8.83 5.39 7.69
N THR A 30 8.07 6.42 8.02
CA THR A 30 7.91 6.86 9.41
C THR A 30 7.25 5.79 10.28
N GLU A 31 7.52 5.83 11.58
CA GLU A 31 6.93 4.86 12.52
C GLU A 31 5.38 4.85 12.44
N ALA A 32 4.77 6.04 12.33
CA ALA A 32 3.32 6.19 12.16
C ALA A 32 2.78 5.52 10.88
N GLY A 33 3.60 5.39 9.83
CA GLY A 33 3.23 4.77 8.56
C GLY A 33 3.45 3.26 8.50
N ARG A 34 4.20 2.67 9.45
CA ARG A 34 4.63 1.27 9.37
C ARG A 34 3.48 0.29 9.34
N VAL A 35 2.46 0.49 10.17
CA VAL A 35 1.26 -0.38 10.22
C VAL A 35 0.50 -0.29 8.90
N LEU A 36 0.31 0.91 8.36
CA LEU A 36 -0.40 1.12 7.10
C LEU A 36 0.35 0.51 5.92
N TRP A 37 1.67 0.63 5.90
CA TRP A 37 2.49 -0.01 4.88
C TRP A 37 2.39 -1.53 4.93
N ARG A 38 2.51 -2.12 6.13
CA ARG A 38 2.35 -3.58 6.32
C ARG A 38 0.96 -4.06 5.91
N ALA A 39 -0.09 -3.31 6.24
CA ALA A 39 -1.45 -3.60 5.82
C ALA A 39 -1.56 -3.58 4.29
N PHE A 40 -1.05 -2.53 3.64
CA PHE A 40 -1.05 -2.40 2.19
C PHE A 40 -0.34 -3.59 1.50
N ILE A 41 0.82 -4.02 2.03
CA ILE A 41 1.55 -5.18 1.50
C ILE A 41 0.71 -6.45 1.63
N ALA A 42 0.16 -6.70 2.82
CA ALA A 42 -0.62 -7.90 3.09
C ALA A 42 -1.85 -7.97 2.18
N LEU A 43 -2.57 -6.86 2.04
CA LEU A 43 -3.73 -6.73 1.16
C LEU A 43 -3.35 -6.87 -0.32
N SER A 44 -2.27 -6.22 -0.75
CA SER A 44 -1.78 -6.31 -2.14
C SER A 44 -1.42 -7.74 -2.56
N ARG A 45 -0.95 -8.57 -1.61
CA ARG A 45 -0.63 -9.98 -1.86
C ARG A 45 -1.87 -10.85 -2.07
N THR A 46 -3.00 -10.47 -1.49
CA THR A 46 -4.26 -11.24 -1.57
C THR A 46 -5.26 -10.64 -2.56
N ARG A 47 -4.88 -9.55 -3.24
CA ARG A 47 -5.80 -8.81 -4.11
C ARG A 47 -6.29 -9.67 -5.26
N SER A 48 -7.53 -9.41 -5.68
CA SER A 48 -8.10 -10.03 -6.88
C SER A 48 -7.49 -9.45 -8.17
N TYR A 49 -7.38 -10.29 -9.21
CA TYR A 49 -6.90 -9.92 -10.54
C TYR A 49 -7.96 -10.26 -11.59
N SER A 50 -8.21 -9.34 -12.52
CA SER A 50 -9.06 -9.56 -13.69
C SER A 50 -8.24 -9.61 -14.97
N SER A 51 -8.88 -9.91 -16.10
CA SER A 51 -8.25 -9.86 -17.42
C SER A 51 -7.71 -8.47 -17.81
N PHE A 52 -8.16 -7.42 -17.11
CA PHE A 52 -7.70 -6.03 -17.31
C PHE A 52 -6.63 -5.61 -16.29
N GLY A 53 -6.17 -6.52 -15.43
CA GLY A 53 -5.11 -6.26 -14.45
C GLY A 53 -5.58 -6.35 -12.99
N PRO A 54 -4.75 -5.87 -12.05
CA PRO A 54 -5.07 -5.89 -10.62
C PRO A 54 -6.32 -5.07 -10.29
N ASN A 55 -7.24 -5.64 -9.52
CA ASN A 55 -8.42 -4.93 -9.03
C ASN A 55 -8.05 -4.08 -7.80
N PRO A 56 -8.65 -2.89 -7.62
CA PRO A 56 -8.40 -2.06 -6.44
C PRO A 56 -8.75 -2.79 -5.14
N ILE A 57 -8.01 -2.48 -4.08
CA ILE A 57 -8.28 -3.04 -2.74
C ILE A 57 -9.66 -2.54 -2.28
N SER A 58 -10.54 -3.49 -1.99
CA SER A 58 -11.91 -3.22 -1.55
C SER A 58 -11.99 -2.97 -0.04
N TYR A 59 -13.03 -2.25 0.39
CA TYR A 59 -13.33 -2.08 1.82
C TYR A 59 -13.57 -3.42 2.53
N GLN A 60 -14.10 -4.42 1.81
CA GLN A 60 -14.31 -5.77 2.35
C GLN A 60 -12.99 -6.49 2.65
N GLU A 61 -11.99 -6.35 1.79
CA GLU A 61 -10.64 -6.89 2.04
C GLU A 61 -9.99 -6.21 3.23
N ILE A 62 -10.13 -4.89 3.35
CA ILE A 62 -9.61 -4.11 4.48
C ILE A 62 -10.30 -4.54 5.78
N GLU A 63 -11.62 -4.64 5.79
CA GLU A 63 -12.40 -5.09 6.95
C GLU A 63 -12.02 -6.52 7.37
N ALA A 64 -11.92 -7.44 6.41
CA ALA A 64 -11.50 -8.81 6.65
C ALA A 64 -10.09 -8.87 7.24
N TRP A 65 -9.14 -8.10 6.69
CA TRP A 65 -7.78 -8.01 7.20
C TRP A 65 -7.73 -7.45 8.63
N CYS A 66 -8.46 -6.36 8.93
CA CYS A 66 -8.56 -5.80 10.28
C CYS A 66 -9.06 -6.85 11.28
N ARG A 67 -10.09 -7.61 10.90
CA ARG A 67 -10.68 -8.65 11.74
C ARG A 67 -9.72 -9.82 11.98
N LEU A 68 -9.07 -10.31 10.93
CA LEU A 68 -8.17 -11.47 10.99
C LEU A 68 -6.87 -11.15 11.74
N THR A 69 -6.33 -9.96 11.56
CA THR A 69 -5.08 -9.52 12.21
C THR A 69 -5.28 -8.85 13.56
N ARG A 70 -6.54 -8.64 13.98
CA ARG A 70 -6.93 -7.89 15.19
C ARG A 70 -6.30 -6.49 15.25
N THR A 71 -6.12 -5.86 14.09
CA THR A 71 -5.54 -4.52 13.97
C THR A 71 -6.65 -3.52 13.61
N PRO A 72 -7.14 -2.71 14.57
CA PRO A 72 -8.18 -1.74 14.28
C PRO A 72 -7.61 -0.57 13.46
N LEU A 73 -8.25 -0.27 12.33
CA LEU A 73 -7.95 0.91 11.50
C LEU A 73 -9.06 1.95 11.65
N ALA A 74 -8.68 3.20 11.92
CA ALA A 74 -9.59 4.33 11.92
C ALA A 74 -9.97 4.73 10.48
N PRO A 75 -11.08 5.47 10.26
CA PRO A 75 -11.51 5.86 8.92
C PRO A 75 -10.42 6.55 8.07
N HIS A 76 -9.65 7.45 8.67
CA HIS A 76 -8.55 8.13 7.99
C HIS A 76 -7.38 7.20 7.59
N HIS A 77 -7.19 6.07 8.30
CA HIS A 77 -6.22 5.05 7.89
C HIS A 77 -6.69 4.33 6.63
N ILE A 78 -7.98 4.08 6.52
CA ILE A 78 -8.59 3.46 5.33
C ILE A 78 -8.43 4.39 4.12
N GLU A 79 -8.69 5.70 4.30
CA GLU A 79 -8.45 6.70 3.27
C GLU A 79 -6.98 6.74 2.79
N ILE A 80 -6.02 6.62 3.72
CA ILE A 80 -4.60 6.52 3.38
C ILE A 80 -4.31 5.27 2.55
N LEU A 81 -4.86 4.10 2.95
CA LEU A 81 -4.67 2.85 2.21
C LEU A 81 -5.24 2.93 0.79
N CYS A 82 -6.44 3.49 0.63
CA CYS A 82 -7.04 3.70 -0.68
C CYS A 82 -6.21 4.65 -1.56
N ALA A 83 -5.70 5.75 -1.00
CA ALA A 83 -4.84 6.68 -1.73
C ALA A 83 -3.52 6.03 -2.15
N LEU A 84 -2.97 5.17 -1.29
CA LEU A 84 -1.75 4.41 -1.58
C LEU A 84 -1.97 3.37 -2.69
N ASP A 85 -3.10 2.65 -2.68
CA ASP A 85 -3.45 1.68 -3.72
C ASP A 85 -3.70 2.34 -5.07
N GLN A 86 -4.37 3.50 -5.10
CA GLN A 86 -4.56 4.26 -6.33
C GLN A 86 -3.23 4.67 -6.96
N GLU A 87 -2.25 5.12 -6.16
CA GLU A 87 -0.93 5.46 -6.68
C GLU A 87 -0.21 4.22 -7.23
N TRP A 88 -0.29 3.09 -6.52
CA TRP A 88 0.31 1.84 -6.97
C TRP A 88 -0.28 1.37 -8.30
N LEU A 89 -1.61 1.41 -8.42
CA LEU A 89 -2.34 1.08 -9.64
C LEU A 89 -2.01 2.02 -10.81
N ARG A 90 -1.82 3.31 -10.53
CA ARG A 90 -1.52 4.31 -11.56
C ARG A 90 -0.21 4.00 -12.27
N GLY A 91 0.77 3.46 -11.55
CA GLY A 91 1.99 2.96 -12.17
C GLY A 91 1.87 1.54 -12.74
N GLY A 92 0.80 0.79 -12.48
CA GLY A 92 0.57 -0.47 -13.19
C GLY A 92 0.00 -0.27 -14.60
N ALA A 93 -0.54 0.92 -14.88
CA ALA A 93 -1.43 1.19 -16.01
C ALA A 93 -0.71 1.60 -17.32
N ASP A 94 0.59 1.88 -17.27
CA ASP A 94 1.45 2.28 -18.39
C ASP A 94 1.71 1.16 -19.42
N GLY A 95 0.91 0.10 -19.44
CA GLY A 95 1.00 -1.02 -20.38
C GLY A 95 2.23 -1.92 -20.19
N THR A 96 3.15 -1.54 -19.30
CA THR A 96 4.14 -2.45 -18.74
C THR A 96 3.37 -3.35 -17.77
N PRO A 97 3.18 -4.65 -18.07
CA PRO A 97 2.53 -5.54 -17.12
C PRO A 97 3.31 -5.40 -15.81
N ALA A 98 2.63 -4.93 -14.76
CA ALA A 98 3.20 -4.93 -13.41
C ALA A 98 3.85 -6.30 -13.26
N PRO A 99 5.18 -6.36 -13.09
CA PRO A 99 5.91 -7.61 -13.25
C PRO A 99 5.20 -8.65 -12.41
N ARG A 100 4.82 -9.77 -13.03
CA ARG A 100 4.11 -10.88 -12.38
C ARG A 100 4.88 -11.44 -11.16
N SER A 101 6.05 -10.89 -10.85
CA SER A 101 7.04 -11.44 -9.94
C SER A 101 7.88 -10.45 -9.12
N ASP A 102 7.77 -9.10 -9.25
CA ASP A 102 8.78 -8.20 -8.60
C ASP A 102 8.24 -7.27 -7.49
N LEU A 103 7.01 -7.48 -7.03
CA LEU A 103 6.59 -7.06 -5.68
C LEU A 103 6.69 -8.27 -4.77
N THR A 104 7.87 -8.89 -4.73
CA THR A 104 8.09 -10.04 -3.86
C THR A 104 7.89 -9.60 -2.41
N ALA A 105 7.41 -10.54 -1.61
CA ALA A 105 7.38 -10.39 -0.17
C ALA A 105 8.74 -9.86 0.36
N ALA A 106 9.85 -10.34 -0.21
CA ALA A 106 11.20 -9.91 0.10
C ALA A 106 11.49 -8.42 -0.13
N ALA A 107 10.97 -7.79 -1.19
CA ALA A 107 11.14 -6.33 -1.42
C ALA A 107 10.50 -5.49 -0.30
N PHE A 108 9.46 -6.02 0.33
CA PHE A 108 8.73 -5.38 1.41
C PHE A 108 9.13 -5.85 2.83
N ASP A 109 9.54 -7.10 2.99
CA ASP A 109 10.04 -7.67 4.24
C ASP A 109 11.42 -7.06 4.57
N ALA A 110 12.22 -6.79 3.53
CA ALA A 110 13.39 -5.95 3.62
C ALA A 110 13.06 -4.50 4.01
N ALA A 111 11.81 -4.07 4.19
CA ALA A 111 11.43 -2.73 4.71
C ALA A 111 11.22 -2.69 6.23
N ILE A 112 11.10 -3.86 6.89
CA ILE A 112 10.76 -3.97 8.31
C ILE A 112 11.78 -4.72 9.18
N GLY A 113 12.79 -5.36 8.57
CA GLY A 113 13.95 -5.93 9.27
C GLY A 113 14.99 -4.90 9.67
#